data_AF-A0A6M0GBP7-F1
#
_entry.id   AF-A0A6M0GBP7-F1
#
_cell.length_a   1.000
_cell.length_b   1.000
_cell.length_c   1.000
_cell.angle_alpha   90.00
_cell.angle_beta   90.00
_cell.angle_gamma   90.00
#
_symmetry.space_group_name_H-M   'P 1'
#
loop_
_entity.id
_entity.type
_entity.pdbx_description
1 polymer ?
#
loop_
_entity_poly.entity_id
_entity_poly.type
_entity_poly.pdbx_seq_one_letter_code
_entity_poly.pdbx_strand_id
1 'polypeptide(L)'
;MTAGNLTVKPQQQVTLLGGTVINNGTITAPGGNINIASVPGTSLVRISQPGNLLSLEIELQRDTNGEIIPINPVDLPTLLTNSGTDTGLTVNPDNSLQLNDSGVTIPNQIGTTIISGNLDVSSSLGGNIDILGNQVGLIGATINASGNNGGGNIRIGGDEQGNGNVPNADITYVSPDSTINADAVLAGDGGKIIVFAEEVARIFGKLSARGGADNGDGGFVETSGLQELEITTTPDVGASLGSGGEWLIDPYNIEIVPAGNAPVNVDTANPFTFTATGNNAQIPVNLILDALTGGSSVTLTTSGGGSQEGNIVVNAAIGYSNRGANNTLTLDADNDTALCDVMRYSKKNPPKSPLERYRWRT
;
A
#
# COMPACT_ATOMS: atom_id res chain seq x y z
N MET A 1 4.39 -13.16 -15.41
CA MET A 1 3.38 -13.80 -14.56
C MET A 1 4.03 -14.86 -13.70
N THR A 2 3.67 -14.93 -12.43
CA THR A 2 4.07 -16.02 -11.52
C THR A 2 2.80 -16.58 -10.89
N ALA A 3 2.48 -17.85 -11.18
CA ALA A 3 1.35 -18.60 -10.60
C ALA A 3 1.84 -19.79 -9.74
N GLY A 4 3.12 -19.76 -9.36
CA GLY A 4 3.79 -20.83 -8.60
C GLY A 4 4.64 -20.27 -7.47
N ASN A 5 5.46 -21.14 -6.87
CA ASN A 5 6.30 -20.80 -5.73
C ASN A 5 7.73 -20.45 -6.19
N LEU A 6 8.19 -19.24 -5.89
CA LEU A 6 9.55 -18.78 -6.13
C LEU A 6 10.25 -18.52 -4.79
N THR A 7 11.20 -19.38 -4.41
CA THR A 7 11.92 -19.25 -3.13
C THR A 7 13.42 -19.09 -3.37
N VAL A 8 14.04 -18.15 -2.68
CA VAL A 8 15.51 -17.98 -2.63
C VAL A 8 16.04 -18.29 -1.22
N LYS A 9 17.36 -18.43 -1.09
CA LYS A 9 17.97 -18.65 0.22
C LYS A 9 17.81 -17.40 1.10
N PRO A 10 17.92 -17.52 2.44
CA PRO A 10 17.86 -16.37 3.33
C PRO A 10 18.84 -15.26 2.90
N GLN A 11 18.43 -14.01 3.12
CA GLN A 11 19.20 -12.80 2.80
C GLN A 11 19.47 -12.58 1.29
N GLN A 12 18.85 -13.37 0.41
CA GLN A 12 18.93 -13.16 -1.04
C GLN A 12 17.79 -12.31 -1.56
N GLN A 13 17.88 -11.87 -2.82
CA GLN A 13 16.85 -11.05 -3.44
C GLN A 13 16.18 -11.74 -4.62
N VAL A 14 14.91 -11.41 -4.81
CA VAL A 14 14.14 -11.67 -6.04
C VAL A 14 13.80 -10.32 -6.67
N THR A 15 13.99 -10.22 -7.99
CA THR A 15 13.59 -9.03 -8.73
C THR A 15 12.79 -9.44 -9.97
N LEU A 16 11.57 -8.91 -10.09
CA LEU A 16 10.68 -9.08 -11.23
C LEU A 16 10.48 -7.71 -11.90
N LEU A 17 10.90 -7.62 -13.17
CA LEU A 17 10.76 -6.41 -13.99
C LEU A 17 10.05 -6.73 -15.29
N GLY A 18 9.14 -5.86 -15.73
CA GLY A 18 8.49 -5.96 -17.03
C GLY A 18 7.61 -4.75 -17.34
N GLY A 19 6.97 -4.74 -18.50
CA GLY A 19 6.00 -3.70 -18.86
C GLY A 19 4.70 -3.81 -18.05
N THR A 20 4.29 -5.03 -17.73
CA THR A 20 3.18 -5.35 -16.82
C THR A 20 3.60 -6.57 -16.01
N VAL A 21 3.47 -6.51 -14.69
CA VAL A 21 3.83 -7.61 -13.80
C VAL A 21 2.62 -8.07 -13.02
N ILE A 22 2.31 -9.37 -13.09
CA ILE A 22 1.24 -10.00 -12.31
C ILE A 22 1.84 -11.15 -11.51
N ASN A 23 1.73 -11.10 -10.19
CA ASN A 23 2.04 -12.21 -9.29
C ASN A 23 0.76 -12.71 -8.62
N ASN A 24 0.33 -13.92 -8.98
CA ASN A 24 -0.78 -14.64 -8.35
C ASN A 24 -0.29 -15.89 -7.58
N GLY A 25 1.03 -15.99 -7.38
CA GLY A 25 1.69 -17.09 -6.68
C GLY A 25 2.40 -16.64 -5.40
N THR A 26 3.31 -17.47 -4.91
CA THR A 26 4.11 -17.15 -3.71
C THR A 26 5.55 -16.81 -4.07
N ILE A 27 6.08 -15.71 -3.54
CA ILE A 27 7.50 -15.37 -3.61
C ILE A 27 8.05 -15.28 -2.19
N THR A 28 9.14 -16.01 -1.89
CA THR A 28 9.73 -16.07 -0.56
C THR A 28 11.23 -15.74 -0.62
N ALA A 29 11.65 -14.73 0.14
CA ALA A 29 13.06 -14.33 0.29
C ALA A 29 13.35 -13.97 1.76
N PRO A 30 13.55 -14.96 2.66
CA PRO A 30 13.57 -14.73 4.10
C PRO A 30 14.66 -13.74 4.52
N GLY A 31 14.26 -12.60 5.11
CA GLY A 31 15.13 -11.50 5.53
C GLY A 31 15.80 -10.74 4.38
N GLY A 32 15.51 -11.14 3.14
CA GLY A 32 16.09 -10.59 1.92
C GLY A 32 15.21 -9.52 1.30
N ASN A 33 15.24 -9.41 -0.03
CA ASN A 33 14.51 -8.37 -0.76
C ASN A 33 13.61 -8.96 -1.85
N ILE A 34 12.39 -8.46 -1.99
CA ILE A 34 11.52 -8.72 -3.14
C ILE A 34 11.23 -7.39 -3.82
N ASN A 35 11.73 -7.21 -5.04
CA ASN A 35 11.49 -6.00 -5.82
C ASN A 35 10.67 -6.34 -7.05
N ILE A 36 9.46 -5.80 -7.14
CA ILE A 36 8.55 -5.98 -8.26
C ILE A 36 8.27 -4.61 -8.84
N ALA A 37 8.70 -4.37 -10.07
CA ALA A 37 8.46 -3.09 -10.72
C ALA A 37 8.00 -3.24 -12.16
N SER A 38 6.97 -2.49 -12.53
CA SER A 38 6.54 -2.35 -13.91
C SER A 38 7.08 -1.05 -14.49
N VAL A 39 7.78 -1.13 -15.62
CA VAL A 39 8.45 0.02 -16.26
C VAL A 39 7.85 0.27 -17.64
N PRO A 40 7.26 1.46 -17.89
CA PRO A 40 6.75 1.83 -19.21
C PRO A 40 7.82 1.69 -20.30
N GLY A 41 7.42 1.16 -21.47
CA GLY A 41 8.30 1.05 -22.64
C GLY A 41 9.23 -0.17 -22.67
N THR A 42 9.18 -1.05 -21.67
CA THR A 42 9.91 -2.33 -21.71
C THR A 42 8.93 -3.50 -21.96
N SER A 43 8.96 -4.12 -23.14
CA SER A 43 8.24 -5.39 -23.39
C SER A 43 9.02 -6.61 -22.87
N LEU A 44 10.13 -6.39 -22.15
CA LEU A 44 11.04 -7.43 -21.69
C LEU A 44 10.69 -7.83 -20.27
N VAL A 45 10.17 -9.05 -20.08
CA VAL A 45 10.05 -9.65 -18.75
C VAL A 45 11.43 -10.18 -18.35
N ARG A 46 12.04 -9.60 -17.31
CA ARG A 46 13.32 -10.06 -16.75
C ARG A 46 13.09 -10.63 -15.35
N ILE A 47 13.35 -11.93 -15.20
CA ILE A 47 13.45 -12.61 -13.91
C ILE A 47 14.95 -12.80 -13.65
N SER A 48 15.48 -12.19 -12.59
CA SER A 48 16.91 -12.34 -12.23
C SER A 48 17.09 -12.84 -10.81
N GLN A 49 17.94 -13.86 -10.64
CA GLN A 49 18.48 -14.29 -9.35
C GLN A 49 20.00 -14.06 -9.37
N PRO A 50 20.62 -13.51 -8.30
CA PRO A 50 22.07 -13.39 -8.25
C PRO A 50 22.74 -14.77 -8.41
N GLY A 51 23.50 -14.96 -9.49
CA GLY A 51 24.21 -16.22 -9.79
C GLY A 51 23.52 -17.17 -10.78
N ASN A 52 22.31 -16.85 -11.27
CA ASN A 52 21.64 -17.63 -12.33
C ASN A 52 21.28 -16.74 -13.53
N LEU A 53 21.77 -17.12 -14.71
CA LEU A 53 21.47 -16.48 -16.00
C LEU A 53 20.38 -17.30 -16.72
N LEU A 54 19.14 -17.28 -16.24
CA LEU A 54 18.03 -17.79 -17.04
C LEU A 54 17.60 -16.72 -18.05
N SER A 55 17.91 -16.94 -19.32
CA SER A 55 17.23 -16.30 -20.45
C SER A 55 16.23 -17.31 -21.02
N LEU A 56 14.95 -16.96 -21.04
CA LEU A 56 13.89 -17.80 -21.58
C LEU A 56 13.52 -17.28 -22.97
N GLU A 57 13.82 -18.07 -24.00
CA GLU A 57 13.43 -17.82 -25.39
C GLU A 57 12.26 -18.75 -25.73
N ILE A 58 11.19 -18.20 -26.31
CA ILE A 58 9.95 -18.93 -26.59
C ILE A 58 9.77 -18.98 -28.10
N GLU A 59 9.69 -20.19 -28.65
CA GLU A 59 9.38 -20.39 -30.06
C GLU A 59 7.87 -20.34 -30.26
N LEU A 60 7.38 -19.30 -30.94
CA LEU A 60 5.95 -19.12 -31.20
C LEU A 60 5.47 -20.16 -32.21
N GLN A 61 4.33 -20.80 -31.92
CA GLN A 61 3.75 -21.79 -32.81
C GLN A 61 3.28 -21.15 -34.13
N ARG A 62 3.47 -21.86 -35.24
CA ARG A 62 3.02 -21.44 -36.57
C ARG A 62 1.92 -22.34 -37.08
N ASP A 63 0.97 -21.75 -37.81
CA ASP A 63 -0.07 -22.51 -38.51
C ASP A 63 0.52 -23.28 -39.71
N THR A 64 -0.32 -24.04 -40.42
CA THR A 64 0.08 -24.79 -41.62
C THR A 64 0.57 -23.91 -42.77
N ASN A 65 0.30 -22.60 -42.72
CA ASN A 65 0.71 -21.61 -43.71
C ASN A 65 2.00 -20.86 -43.30
N GLY A 66 2.54 -21.15 -42.11
CA GLY A 66 3.72 -20.50 -41.56
C GLY A 66 3.45 -19.16 -40.88
N GLU A 67 2.18 -18.77 -40.68
CA GLU A 67 1.81 -17.60 -39.89
C GLU A 67 1.90 -17.90 -38.39
N ILE A 68 2.25 -16.89 -37.60
CA ILE A 68 2.32 -17.02 -36.14
C ILE A 68 0.91 -17.15 -35.59
N ILE A 69 0.65 -18.20 -34.82
CA ILE A 69 -0.60 -18.38 -34.08
C ILE A 69 -0.62 -17.31 -32.98
N PRO A 70 -1.64 -16.43 -32.92
CA PRO A 70 -1.78 -15.49 -31.82
C PRO A 70 -1.87 -16.25 -30.51
N ILE A 71 -1.00 -15.91 -29.55
CA ILE A 71 -1.02 -16.48 -28.21
C ILE A 71 -1.71 -15.50 -27.27
N ASN A 72 -2.64 -15.99 -26.45
CA ASN A 72 -3.13 -15.17 -25.35
C ASN A 72 -2.08 -15.15 -24.24
N PRO A 73 -1.99 -14.08 -23.44
CA PRO A 73 -1.06 -14.02 -22.31
C PRO A 73 -1.18 -15.23 -21.38
N VAL A 74 -2.41 -15.75 -21.17
CA VAL A 74 -2.69 -16.94 -20.33
C VAL A 74 -2.16 -18.25 -20.94
N ASP A 75 -1.88 -18.30 -22.24
CA ASP A 75 -1.30 -19.49 -22.89
C ASP A 75 0.21 -19.59 -22.65
N LEU A 76 0.85 -18.48 -22.26
CA LEU A 76 2.30 -18.40 -22.08
C LEU A 76 2.85 -19.42 -21.07
N PRO A 77 2.24 -19.61 -19.88
CA PRO A 77 2.73 -20.62 -18.94
C PRO A 77 2.62 -22.05 -19.47
N THR A 78 1.60 -22.34 -20.28
CA THR A 78 1.49 -23.64 -20.97
C THR A 78 2.59 -23.81 -22.02
N LEU A 79 2.87 -22.77 -22.81
CA LEU A 79 3.98 -22.77 -23.77
C LEU A 79 5.36 -22.91 -23.10
N LEU A 80 5.50 -22.40 -21.88
CA LEU A 80 6.75 -22.42 -21.12
C LEU A 80 7.00 -23.70 -20.34
N THR A 81 5.95 -24.28 -19.76
CA THR A 81 6.06 -25.46 -18.90
C THR A 81 5.71 -26.76 -19.64
N ASN A 82 5.15 -26.67 -20.84
CA ASN A 82 4.53 -27.78 -21.57
C ASN A 82 3.50 -28.55 -20.71
N SER A 83 2.94 -27.88 -19.71
CA SER A 83 1.97 -28.40 -18.76
C SER A 83 0.88 -27.35 -18.53
N GLY A 84 -0.38 -27.76 -18.52
CA GLY A 84 -1.48 -26.86 -18.18
C GLY A 84 -1.27 -26.36 -16.75
N THR A 85 -0.86 -25.10 -16.61
CA THR A 85 -0.68 -24.46 -15.31
C THR A 85 -1.83 -23.47 -15.15
N ASP A 86 -2.63 -23.64 -14.11
CA ASP A 86 -3.64 -22.65 -13.79
C ASP A 86 -2.94 -21.33 -13.46
N THR A 87 -3.27 -20.29 -14.22
CA THR A 87 -2.68 -18.97 -14.04
C THR A 87 -3.47 -18.13 -13.03
N GLY A 88 -4.67 -18.59 -12.67
CA GLY A 88 -5.68 -17.84 -11.95
C GLY A 88 -6.17 -16.60 -12.70
N LEU A 89 -5.97 -16.55 -14.02
CA LEU A 89 -6.42 -15.48 -14.90
C LEU A 89 -7.34 -16.04 -16.00
N THR A 90 -8.32 -15.24 -16.40
CA THR A 90 -9.19 -15.48 -17.55
C THR A 90 -9.07 -14.32 -18.53
N VAL A 91 -9.13 -14.62 -19.82
CA VAL A 91 -9.29 -13.61 -20.88
C VAL A 91 -10.78 -13.54 -21.23
N ASN A 92 -11.39 -12.38 -21.03
CA ASN A 92 -12.79 -12.13 -21.36
C ASN A 92 -12.99 -11.98 -22.89
N PRO A 93 -14.24 -12.10 -23.39
CA PRO A 93 -14.53 -11.93 -24.83
C PRO A 93 -14.16 -10.56 -25.42
N ASP A 94 -14.01 -9.53 -24.58
CA ASP A 94 -13.54 -8.19 -24.95
C ASP A 94 -12.01 -8.04 -24.92
N ASN A 95 -11.28 -9.15 -24.74
CA ASN A 95 -9.83 -9.24 -24.56
C ASN A 95 -9.31 -8.60 -23.27
N SER A 96 -10.17 -8.27 -22.30
CA SER A 96 -9.70 -7.87 -20.97
C SER A 96 -9.20 -9.09 -20.18
N LEU A 97 -8.19 -8.88 -19.34
CA LEU A 97 -7.70 -9.88 -18.40
C LEU A 97 -8.42 -9.73 -17.07
N GLN A 98 -8.83 -10.83 -16.46
CA GLN A 98 -9.52 -10.84 -15.16
C GLN A 98 -8.88 -11.86 -14.23
N LEU A 99 -8.76 -11.51 -12.94
CA LEU A 99 -8.39 -12.45 -11.88
C LEU A 99 -9.59 -13.36 -11.55
N ASN A 100 -9.38 -14.67 -11.60
CA ASN A 100 -10.44 -15.65 -11.40
C ASN A 100 -11.05 -15.57 -9.99
N ASP A 101 -10.21 -15.39 -8.98
CA ASP A 101 -10.64 -15.47 -7.57
C ASP A 101 -11.42 -14.23 -7.11
N SER A 102 -11.07 -13.06 -7.64
CA SER A 102 -11.67 -11.78 -7.22
C SER A 102 -12.65 -11.19 -8.24
N GLY A 103 -12.60 -11.63 -9.51
CA GLY A 103 -13.33 -11.01 -10.60
C GLY A 103 -12.82 -9.62 -11.00
N VAL A 104 -11.68 -9.18 -10.46
CA VAL A 104 -11.08 -7.88 -10.78
C VAL A 104 -10.51 -7.90 -12.20
N THR A 105 -10.91 -6.93 -13.01
CA THR A 105 -10.33 -6.70 -14.33
C THR A 105 -8.98 -5.99 -14.20
N ILE A 106 -7.94 -6.57 -14.79
CA ILE A 106 -6.59 -6.01 -14.81
C ILE A 106 -6.50 -4.93 -15.88
N PRO A 107 -5.97 -3.73 -15.56
CA PRO A 107 -5.73 -2.69 -16.54
C PRO A 107 -4.82 -3.21 -17.67
N ASN A 108 -5.27 -3.05 -18.91
CA ASN A 108 -4.45 -3.30 -20.08
C ASN A 108 -3.57 -2.08 -20.39
N GLN A 109 -2.77 -1.67 -19.41
CA GLN A 109 -1.87 -0.52 -19.48
C GLN A 109 -0.46 -0.95 -19.06
N ILE A 110 0.54 -0.48 -19.80
CA ILE A 110 1.94 -0.62 -19.40
C ILE A 110 2.20 0.17 -18.11
N GLY A 111 3.13 -0.29 -17.29
CA GLY A 111 3.36 0.25 -15.95
C GLY A 111 2.45 -0.36 -14.88
N THR A 112 1.64 -1.38 -15.21
CA THR A 112 0.72 -2.01 -14.24
C THR A 112 1.38 -3.17 -13.48
N THR A 113 1.42 -3.09 -12.15
CA THR A 113 1.86 -4.14 -11.24
C THR A 113 0.69 -4.65 -10.40
N ILE A 114 0.39 -5.95 -10.48
CA ILE A 114 -0.68 -6.59 -9.73
C ILE A 114 -0.11 -7.71 -8.87
N ILE A 115 -0.41 -7.69 -7.58
CA ILE A 115 -0.11 -8.75 -6.63
C ILE A 115 -1.44 -9.28 -6.10
N SER A 116 -1.72 -10.55 -6.33
CA SER A 116 -2.88 -11.27 -5.76
C SER A 116 -2.48 -12.52 -4.97
N GLY A 117 -1.18 -12.83 -4.93
CA GLY A 117 -0.63 -13.92 -4.14
C GLY A 117 0.10 -13.46 -2.87
N ASN A 118 1.10 -14.25 -2.47
CA ASN A 118 1.88 -14.04 -1.24
C ASN A 118 3.30 -13.54 -1.55
N LEU A 119 3.73 -12.47 -0.88
CA LEU A 119 5.12 -12.01 -0.85
C LEU A 119 5.64 -12.09 0.58
N ASP A 120 6.68 -12.88 0.81
CA ASP A 120 7.17 -13.17 2.16
C ASP A 120 8.69 -12.98 2.28
N VAL A 121 9.08 -11.98 3.04
CA VAL A 121 10.47 -11.72 3.46
C VAL A 121 10.65 -11.84 4.96
N SER A 122 9.72 -12.49 5.66
CA SER A 122 9.78 -12.64 7.11
C SER A 122 10.99 -13.46 7.56
N SER A 123 11.60 -13.06 8.68
CA SER A 123 12.75 -13.75 9.25
C SER A 123 13.01 -13.41 10.72
N SER A 124 14.25 -13.58 11.21
CA SER A 124 14.65 -13.02 12.51
C SER A 124 14.52 -11.48 12.53
N LEU A 125 14.89 -10.82 11.42
CA LEU A 125 14.62 -9.41 11.14
C LEU A 125 13.85 -9.35 9.83
N GLY A 126 12.78 -8.57 9.76
CA GLY A 126 12.02 -8.43 8.51
C GLY A 126 12.90 -7.95 7.35
N GLY A 127 12.68 -8.52 6.15
CA GLY A 127 13.32 -8.06 4.93
C GLY A 127 12.62 -6.85 4.30
N ASN A 128 12.87 -6.61 3.00
CA ASN A 128 12.27 -5.49 2.26
C ASN A 128 11.41 -5.96 1.08
N ILE A 129 10.29 -5.28 0.84
CA ILE A 129 9.41 -5.51 -0.30
C ILE A 129 9.12 -4.18 -1.00
N ASP A 130 9.45 -4.09 -2.29
CA ASP A 130 9.10 -2.96 -3.15
C ASP A 130 8.11 -3.43 -4.23
N ILE A 131 6.96 -2.78 -4.33
CA ILE A 131 5.92 -3.03 -5.33
C ILE A 131 5.64 -1.71 -6.06
N LEU A 132 6.12 -1.60 -7.30
CA LEU A 132 6.23 -0.33 -8.01
C LEU A 132 5.64 -0.41 -9.43
N GLY A 133 5.20 0.71 -9.97
CA GLY A 133 4.61 0.85 -11.30
C GLY A 133 3.80 2.14 -11.38
N ASN A 134 3.31 2.51 -12.57
CA ASN A 134 2.33 3.60 -12.72
C ASN A 134 0.99 3.25 -12.07
N GLN A 135 0.61 1.96 -12.12
CA GLN A 135 -0.57 1.45 -11.43
C GLN A 135 -0.18 0.25 -10.59
N VAL A 136 -0.49 0.30 -9.29
CA VAL A 136 -0.18 -0.77 -8.34
C VAL A 136 -1.47 -1.30 -7.72
N GLY A 137 -1.65 -2.62 -7.79
CA GLY A 137 -2.84 -3.31 -7.27
C GLY A 137 -2.49 -4.47 -6.37
N LEU A 138 -2.97 -4.44 -5.12
CA LEU A 138 -2.95 -5.58 -4.20
C LEU A 138 -4.38 -6.12 -4.07
N ILE A 139 -4.61 -7.35 -4.54
CA ILE A 139 -5.94 -7.97 -4.68
C ILE A 139 -5.98 -9.29 -3.91
N GLY A 140 -6.51 -9.30 -2.69
CA GLY A 140 -6.43 -10.46 -1.79
C GLY A 140 -4.99 -10.83 -1.42
N ALA A 141 -4.07 -9.87 -1.53
CA ALA A 141 -2.65 -10.12 -1.38
C ALA A 141 -2.25 -10.31 0.09
N THR A 142 -1.27 -11.18 0.33
CA THR A 142 -0.60 -11.27 1.64
C THR A 142 0.85 -10.82 1.48
N ILE A 143 1.20 -9.71 2.11
CA ILE A 143 2.54 -9.13 2.07
C ILE A 143 3.11 -9.19 3.48
N ASN A 144 4.21 -9.91 3.67
CA ASN A 144 4.78 -10.15 4.98
C ASN A 144 6.27 -9.83 5.03
N ALA A 145 6.61 -8.76 5.73
CA ALA A 145 7.96 -8.38 6.11
C ALA A 145 8.14 -8.40 7.64
N SER A 146 7.36 -9.18 8.38
CA SER A 146 7.47 -9.27 9.84
C SER A 146 8.77 -9.97 10.26
N GLY A 147 9.27 -9.67 11.46
CA GLY A 147 10.44 -10.35 12.01
C GLY A 147 10.32 -10.63 13.51
N ASN A 148 11.03 -11.65 13.99
CA ASN A 148 11.00 -11.99 15.42
C ASN A 148 11.61 -10.89 16.31
N ASN A 149 12.64 -10.20 15.81
CA ASN A 149 13.45 -9.22 16.55
C ASN A 149 13.39 -7.80 15.95
N GLY A 150 12.42 -7.53 15.08
CA GLY A 150 12.25 -6.26 14.37
C GLY A 150 11.52 -6.44 13.04
N GLY A 151 10.60 -5.54 12.75
CA GLY A 151 9.87 -5.49 11.49
C GLY A 151 10.73 -5.03 10.31
N GLY A 152 10.30 -5.37 9.09
CA GLY A 152 10.96 -5.01 7.83
C GLY A 152 10.37 -3.77 7.18
N ASN A 153 10.66 -3.57 5.89
CA ASN A 153 10.17 -2.42 5.13
C ASN A 153 9.32 -2.86 3.94
N ILE A 154 8.19 -2.19 3.72
CA ILE A 154 7.29 -2.44 2.60
C ILE A 154 6.98 -1.09 1.93
N ARG A 155 7.25 -0.98 0.62
CA ARG A 155 6.90 0.18 -0.21
C ARG A 155 5.98 -0.23 -1.33
N ILE A 156 4.82 0.42 -1.41
CA ILE A 156 3.77 0.13 -2.38
C ILE A 156 3.44 1.44 -3.09
N GLY A 157 3.75 1.49 -4.38
CA GLY A 157 3.46 2.65 -5.23
C GLY A 157 4.34 3.87 -5.00
N GLY A 158 5.29 3.87 -4.06
CA GLY A 158 6.20 4.99 -3.89
C GLY A 158 7.04 4.89 -2.63
N ASP A 159 7.82 5.94 -2.36
CA ASP A 159 8.51 6.13 -1.08
C ASP A 159 7.72 7.06 -0.16
N GLU A 160 8.23 7.28 1.05
CA GLU A 160 7.62 8.17 2.04
C GLU A 160 7.34 9.55 1.45
N GLN A 161 6.07 9.99 1.50
CA GLN A 161 5.54 11.22 0.93
C GLN A 161 5.86 11.40 -0.58
N GLY A 162 6.11 10.30 -1.30
CA GLY A 162 6.55 10.32 -2.69
C GLY A 162 7.98 10.85 -2.88
N ASN A 163 8.73 11.04 -1.79
CA ASN A 163 10.08 11.56 -1.80
C ASN A 163 11.10 10.43 -1.72
N GLY A 164 11.69 10.05 -2.85
CA GLY A 164 12.68 8.98 -2.85
C GLY A 164 13.32 8.74 -4.20
N ASN A 165 14.03 7.61 -4.28
CA ASN A 165 14.68 7.16 -5.52
C ASN A 165 13.86 6.10 -6.26
N VAL A 166 12.70 5.72 -5.74
CA VAL A 166 11.76 4.81 -6.41
C VAL A 166 10.72 5.62 -7.19
N PRO A 167 10.24 5.12 -8.34
CA PRO A 167 9.13 5.75 -9.05
C PRO A 167 7.86 5.72 -8.21
N ASN A 168 7.07 6.78 -8.34
CA ASN A 168 5.74 6.86 -7.76
C ASN A 168 4.69 6.33 -8.74
N ALA A 169 3.64 5.73 -8.20
CA ALA A 169 2.46 5.29 -8.92
C ALA A 169 1.49 6.45 -9.06
N ASP A 170 0.79 6.52 -10.18
CA ASP A 170 -0.35 7.41 -10.36
C ASP A 170 -1.54 6.88 -9.53
N ILE A 171 -1.73 5.55 -9.52
CA ILE A 171 -2.83 4.89 -8.82
C ILE A 171 -2.30 3.71 -7.99
N THR A 172 -2.70 3.66 -6.72
CA THR A 172 -2.46 2.52 -5.83
C THR A 172 -3.78 2.02 -5.24
N TYR A 173 -4.06 0.73 -5.39
CA TYR A 173 -5.23 0.06 -4.82
C TYR A 173 -4.84 -1.11 -3.93
N VAL A 174 -5.38 -1.15 -2.72
CA VAL A 174 -5.25 -2.25 -1.77
C VAL A 174 -6.63 -2.73 -1.38
N SER A 175 -6.99 -3.94 -1.82
CA SER A 175 -8.31 -4.50 -1.61
C SER A 175 -8.61 -4.81 -0.14
N PRO A 176 -9.90 -4.89 0.27
CA PRO A 176 -10.30 -5.13 1.66
C PRO A 176 -9.79 -6.43 2.28
N ASP A 177 -9.57 -7.44 1.45
CA ASP A 177 -9.08 -8.77 1.80
C ASP A 177 -7.54 -8.88 1.77
N SER A 178 -6.83 -7.81 1.38
CA SER A 178 -5.37 -7.77 1.43
C SER A 178 -4.85 -7.53 2.86
N THR A 179 -3.68 -8.10 3.17
CA THR A 179 -2.99 -7.91 4.45
C THR A 179 -1.51 -7.58 4.22
N ILE A 180 -1.02 -6.57 4.93
CA ILE A 180 0.35 -6.09 4.84
C ILE A 180 0.92 -5.99 6.25
N ASN A 181 1.91 -6.82 6.55
CA ASN A 181 2.48 -6.96 7.90
C ASN A 181 3.99 -6.69 7.88
N ALA A 182 4.44 -5.79 8.75
CA ALA A 182 5.83 -5.51 9.06
C ALA A 182 6.04 -5.52 10.57
N ASP A 183 5.44 -6.48 11.28
CA ASP A 183 5.45 -6.54 12.74
C ASP A 183 6.81 -7.02 13.28
N ALA A 184 7.17 -6.55 14.48
CA ALA A 184 8.05 -7.28 15.38
C ALA A 184 7.22 -8.27 16.22
N VAL A 185 7.55 -9.56 16.17
CA VAL A 185 6.73 -10.61 16.81
C VAL A 185 7.10 -10.82 18.27
N LEU A 186 8.40 -10.97 18.59
CA LEU A 186 8.87 -11.22 19.95
C LEU A 186 9.49 -9.97 20.56
N ALA A 187 10.50 -9.39 19.91
CA ALA A 187 11.26 -8.25 20.41
C ALA A 187 11.53 -7.26 19.26
N GLY A 188 11.92 -6.04 19.61
CA GLY A 188 12.29 -5.00 18.65
C GLY A 188 11.11 -4.20 18.12
N ASP A 189 11.44 -3.17 17.36
CA ASP A 189 10.47 -2.19 16.89
C ASP A 189 9.70 -2.71 15.68
N GLY A 190 8.46 -2.24 15.54
CA GLY A 190 7.69 -2.43 14.33
C GLY A 190 8.38 -1.83 13.11
N GLY A 191 8.09 -2.40 11.94
CA GLY A 191 8.69 -2.01 10.68
C GLY A 191 8.06 -0.77 10.04
N LYS A 192 8.27 -0.62 8.73
CA LYS A 192 7.78 0.51 7.94
C LYS A 192 6.90 0.04 6.79
N ILE A 193 5.71 0.62 6.65
CA ILE A 193 4.83 0.39 5.51
C ILE A 193 4.49 1.73 4.85
N ILE A 194 4.77 1.85 3.56
CA ILE A 194 4.39 2.99 2.74
C ILE A 194 3.41 2.53 1.67
N VAL A 195 2.25 3.19 1.61
CA VAL A 195 1.30 3.05 0.52
C VAL A 195 1.05 4.44 -0.06
N PHE A 196 1.54 4.67 -1.28
CA PHE A 196 1.61 5.99 -1.91
C PHE A 196 1.03 5.99 -3.32
N ALA A 197 0.43 7.12 -3.73
CA ALA A 197 0.11 7.43 -5.12
C ALA A 197 0.10 8.95 -5.39
N GLU A 198 0.53 9.38 -6.58
CA GLU A 198 0.51 10.79 -7.00
C GLU A 198 -0.90 11.29 -7.32
N GLU A 199 -1.79 10.43 -7.78
CA GLU A 199 -3.18 10.80 -8.02
C GLU A 199 -4.08 10.18 -6.95
N VAL A 200 -4.18 8.84 -6.93
CA VAL A 200 -5.27 8.17 -6.24
C VAL A 200 -4.78 6.96 -5.46
N ALA A 201 -4.98 7.01 -4.14
CA ALA A 201 -4.77 5.86 -3.27
C ALA A 201 -6.09 5.37 -2.67
N ARG A 202 -6.39 4.10 -2.87
CA ARG A 202 -7.54 3.41 -2.29
C ARG A 202 -7.05 2.27 -1.41
N ILE A 203 -7.19 2.43 -0.10
CA ILE A 203 -6.53 1.58 0.88
C ILE A 203 -7.58 0.99 1.80
N PHE A 204 -7.98 -0.24 1.53
CA PHE A 204 -9.03 -0.93 2.28
C PHE A 204 -8.52 -2.17 3.02
N GLY A 205 -7.31 -2.63 2.71
CA GLY A 205 -6.67 -3.76 3.37
C GLY A 205 -6.19 -3.44 4.79
N LYS A 206 -5.70 -4.47 5.48
CA LYS A 206 -5.15 -4.33 6.85
C LYS A 206 -3.66 -4.06 6.80
N LEU A 207 -3.21 -3.07 7.56
CA LEU A 207 -1.80 -2.67 7.70
C LEU A 207 -1.38 -2.86 9.17
N SER A 208 -0.28 -3.57 9.41
CA SER A 208 0.26 -3.82 10.76
C SER A 208 1.77 -3.65 10.80
N ALA A 209 2.27 -2.82 11.71
CA ALA A 209 3.68 -2.66 12.01
C ALA A 209 3.87 -2.49 13.52
N ARG A 210 3.48 -3.50 14.29
CA ARG A 210 3.48 -3.49 15.76
C ARG A 210 4.87 -3.74 16.33
N GLY A 211 5.12 -3.16 17.50
CA GLY A 211 6.29 -3.48 18.32
C GLY A 211 6.18 -4.86 18.96
N GLY A 212 7.34 -5.44 19.31
CA GLY A 212 7.46 -6.78 19.88
C GLY A 212 6.68 -6.99 21.19
N ALA A 213 6.30 -8.24 21.44
CA ALA A 213 5.59 -8.64 22.65
C ALA A 213 6.41 -8.46 23.94
N ASP A 214 7.74 -8.61 23.86
CA ASP A 214 8.68 -8.57 24.97
C ASP A 214 9.35 -7.19 25.13
N ASN A 215 9.51 -6.44 24.04
CA ASN A 215 9.98 -5.05 23.99
C ASN A 215 9.82 -4.45 22.58
N GLY A 216 10.08 -3.15 22.47
CA GLY A 216 10.13 -2.42 21.21
C GLY A 216 8.94 -1.48 21.04
N ASP A 217 9.16 -0.44 20.26
CA ASP A 217 8.15 0.56 19.92
C ASP A 217 7.37 0.13 18.66
N GLY A 218 6.21 0.75 18.46
CA GLY A 218 5.45 0.57 17.23
C GLY A 218 6.18 1.19 16.04
N GLY A 219 5.90 0.66 14.85
CA GLY A 219 6.53 1.07 13.61
C GLY A 219 5.90 2.32 12.98
N PHE A 220 6.07 2.44 11.67
CA PHE A 220 5.58 3.56 10.88
C PHE A 220 4.71 3.09 9.73
N VAL A 221 3.55 3.74 9.54
CA VAL A 221 2.68 3.51 8.39
C VAL A 221 2.32 4.84 7.74
N GLU A 222 2.52 4.95 6.43
CA GLU A 222 1.97 6.04 5.62
C GLU A 222 0.88 5.53 4.68
N THR A 223 -0.21 6.30 4.60
CA THR A 223 -1.28 6.12 3.63
C THR A 223 -1.51 7.45 2.92
N SER A 224 -1.06 7.56 1.67
CA SER A 224 -1.11 8.80 0.90
C SER A 224 -1.59 8.57 -0.53
N GLY A 225 -2.51 9.42 -0.97
CA GLY A 225 -2.86 9.66 -2.36
C GLY A 225 -3.00 11.17 -2.51
N LEU A 226 -2.12 11.81 -3.27
CA LEU A 226 -2.00 13.27 -3.22
C LEU A 226 -3.31 13.96 -3.67
N GLN A 227 -3.90 13.55 -4.79
CA GLN A 227 -5.14 14.18 -5.26
C GLN A 227 -6.39 13.60 -4.59
N GLU A 228 -6.39 12.30 -4.33
CA GLU A 228 -7.50 11.58 -3.68
C GLU A 228 -6.97 10.43 -2.81
N LEU A 229 -7.45 10.36 -1.57
CA LEU A 229 -7.20 9.25 -0.66
C LEU A 229 -8.54 8.73 -0.13
N GLU A 230 -8.81 7.45 -0.39
CA GLU A 230 -9.91 6.71 0.21
C GLU A 230 -9.33 5.63 1.14
N ILE A 231 -9.65 5.71 2.43
CA ILE A 231 -9.20 4.73 3.43
C ILE A 231 -10.37 4.33 4.33
N THR A 232 -10.45 3.02 4.65
CA THR A 232 -11.52 2.48 5.50
C THR A 232 -11.01 1.72 6.71
N THR A 233 -9.70 1.56 6.83
CA THR A 233 -9.05 0.76 7.88
C THR A 233 -8.01 1.60 8.61
N THR A 234 -7.97 1.43 9.92
CA THR A 234 -6.93 2.02 10.76
C THR A 234 -5.71 1.09 10.80
N PRO A 235 -4.50 1.57 10.50
CA PRO A 235 -3.28 0.80 10.70
C PRO A 235 -3.03 0.46 12.17
N ASP A 236 -2.53 -0.74 12.45
CA ASP A 236 -2.07 -1.12 13.80
C ASP A 236 -0.55 -0.92 13.91
N VAL A 237 -0.16 0.17 14.55
CA VAL A 237 1.24 0.45 14.93
C VAL A 237 1.39 0.47 16.45
N GLY A 238 0.59 -0.31 17.18
CA GLY A 238 0.67 -0.38 18.63
C GLY A 238 1.92 -1.10 19.14
N ALA A 239 2.27 -0.86 20.41
CA ALA A 239 3.27 -1.61 21.14
C ALA A 239 2.78 -1.89 22.56
N SER A 240 2.93 -3.14 23.03
CA SER A 240 2.40 -3.53 24.34
C SER A 240 3.33 -3.11 25.49
N LEU A 241 4.65 -3.09 25.23
CA LEU A 241 5.70 -2.79 26.21
C LEU A 241 6.61 -1.63 25.79
N GLY A 242 6.24 -0.88 24.74
CA GLY A 242 6.94 0.30 24.23
C GLY A 242 5.97 1.45 23.97
N SER A 243 6.46 2.47 23.28
CA SER A 243 5.64 3.55 22.73
C SER A 243 4.93 3.07 21.47
N GLY A 244 3.68 3.46 21.26
CA GLY A 244 3.04 3.23 19.96
C GLY A 244 3.75 4.01 18.85
N GLY A 245 3.63 3.49 17.65
CA GLY A 245 4.21 4.03 16.43
C GLY A 245 3.41 5.18 15.83
N GLU A 246 3.71 5.52 14.59
CA GLU A 246 3.11 6.65 13.89
C GLU A 246 2.33 6.21 12.64
N TRP A 247 1.15 6.79 12.47
CA TRP A 247 0.37 6.75 11.23
C TRP A 247 0.36 8.14 10.59
N LEU A 248 0.96 8.24 9.40
CA LEU A 248 1.00 9.43 8.56
C LEU A 248 -0.09 9.38 7.48
N ILE A 249 -0.85 10.48 7.37
CA ILE A 249 -1.86 10.72 6.33
C ILE A 249 -1.46 12.01 5.61
N ASP A 250 -1.12 11.93 4.32
CA ASP A 250 -0.53 13.05 3.56
C ASP A 250 -1.11 13.24 2.13
N PRO A 251 -2.39 13.60 1.96
CA PRO A 251 -2.96 14.05 0.69
C PRO A 251 -2.86 15.59 0.53
N TYR A 252 -3.28 16.14 -0.60
CA TYR A 252 -3.24 17.59 -0.82
C TYR A 252 -4.21 18.38 0.05
N ASN A 253 -5.43 17.89 0.25
CA ASN A 253 -6.39 18.48 1.19
C ASN A 253 -7.00 17.37 2.05
N ILE A 254 -7.29 17.67 3.32
CA ILE A 254 -7.97 16.76 4.25
C ILE A 254 -9.27 17.39 4.74
N GLU A 255 -10.32 16.59 4.79
CA GLU A 255 -11.53 16.85 5.56
C GLU A 255 -11.73 15.74 6.58
N ILE A 256 -11.62 16.04 7.88
CA ILE A 256 -12.01 15.11 8.94
C ILE A 256 -13.53 15.14 9.07
N VAL A 257 -14.17 14.03 8.72
CA VAL A 257 -15.64 13.91 8.64
C VAL A 257 -16.23 13.08 9.77
N PRO A 258 -17.52 13.25 10.11
CA PRO A 258 -18.20 12.43 11.12
C PRO A 258 -18.12 10.93 10.83
N ALA A 259 -18.14 10.13 11.90
CA ALA A 259 -18.19 8.67 11.79
C ALA A 259 -19.39 8.23 10.94
N GLY A 260 -19.18 7.27 10.02
CA GLY A 260 -20.21 6.78 9.09
C GLY A 260 -20.21 7.45 7.72
N ASN A 261 -19.47 8.54 7.52
CA ASN A 261 -19.19 9.11 6.20
C ASN A 261 -17.97 8.44 5.55
N ALA A 262 -17.97 7.10 5.51
CA ALA A 262 -16.96 6.36 4.75
C ALA A 262 -17.18 6.60 3.24
N PRO A 263 -16.15 6.40 2.39
CA PRO A 263 -16.35 6.37 0.93
C PRO A 263 -17.43 5.34 0.57
N VAL A 264 -18.58 5.79 0.04
CA VAL A 264 -19.77 4.94 -0.17
C VAL A 264 -19.95 4.38 -1.59
N ASN A 265 -19.05 4.68 -2.53
CA ASN A 265 -19.18 4.29 -3.95
C ASN A 265 -17.88 3.71 -4.55
N VAL A 266 -17.22 2.80 -3.84
CA VAL A 266 -16.01 2.13 -4.34
C VAL A 266 -16.40 1.04 -5.34
N ASP A 267 -16.09 1.20 -6.63
CA ASP A 267 -16.15 0.09 -7.59
C ASP A 267 -14.96 -0.84 -7.35
N THR A 268 -15.19 -1.88 -6.54
CA THR A 268 -14.16 -2.87 -6.22
C THR A 268 -13.88 -3.84 -7.38
N ALA A 269 -14.74 -3.90 -8.40
CA ALA A 269 -14.54 -4.75 -9.58
C ALA A 269 -13.63 -4.07 -10.62
N ASN A 270 -13.66 -2.74 -10.70
CA ASN A 270 -12.80 -1.92 -11.56
C ASN A 270 -12.05 -0.84 -10.76
N PRO A 271 -11.19 -1.22 -9.80
CA PRO A 271 -10.61 -0.28 -8.84
C PRO A 271 -9.63 0.72 -9.46
N PHE A 272 -9.17 0.46 -10.70
CA PHE A 272 -8.22 1.30 -11.44
C PHE A 272 -8.90 2.27 -12.43
N THR A 273 -10.22 2.17 -12.61
CA THR A 273 -10.95 3.11 -13.46
C THR A 273 -11.49 4.24 -12.59
N PHE A 274 -10.62 5.20 -12.28
CA PHE A 274 -11.03 6.39 -11.55
C PHE A 274 -10.29 7.61 -12.05
N THR A 275 -10.97 8.75 -11.90
CA THR A 275 -10.44 10.06 -12.22
C THR A 275 -10.58 10.89 -10.96
N ALA A 276 -9.46 11.33 -10.39
CA ALA A 276 -9.48 12.25 -9.26
C ALA A 276 -10.34 13.46 -9.62
N THR A 277 -11.27 13.80 -8.74
CA THR A 277 -12.18 14.93 -8.98
C THR A 277 -11.71 16.21 -8.28
N GLY A 278 -10.55 16.17 -7.60
CA GLY A 278 -9.98 17.28 -6.85
C GLY A 278 -10.69 17.57 -5.53
N ASN A 279 -11.40 16.59 -4.97
CA ASN A 279 -12.09 16.72 -3.69
C ASN A 279 -11.11 16.55 -2.52
N ASN A 280 -11.50 17.01 -1.33
CA ASN A 280 -10.70 16.75 -0.12
C ASN A 280 -10.69 15.25 0.19
N ALA A 281 -9.55 14.71 0.64
CA ALA A 281 -9.51 13.39 1.23
C ALA A 281 -10.39 13.38 2.49
N GLN A 282 -11.46 12.59 2.47
CA GLN A 282 -12.38 12.49 3.59
C GLN A 282 -11.91 11.41 4.55
N ILE A 283 -11.51 11.82 5.75
CA ILE A 283 -10.99 10.93 6.80
C ILE A 283 -12.03 10.82 7.91
N PRO A 284 -12.73 9.67 8.04
CA PRO A 284 -13.67 9.47 9.13
C PRO A 284 -12.98 9.57 10.49
N VAL A 285 -13.52 10.41 11.38
CA VAL A 285 -12.92 10.67 12.70
C VAL A 285 -12.74 9.41 13.55
N ASN A 286 -13.57 8.37 13.35
CA ASN A 286 -13.43 7.12 14.08
C ASN A 286 -12.12 6.40 13.75
N LEU A 287 -11.60 6.47 12.52
CA LEU A 287 -10.33 5.83 12.18
C LEU A 287 -9.18 6.43 12.98
N ILE A 288 -9.17 7.76 13.11
CA ILE A 288 -8.19 8.51 13.91
C ILE A 288 -8.33 8.14 15.41
N LEU A 289 -9.56 8.10 15.93
CA LEU A 289 -9.81 7.77 17.33
C LEU A 289 -9.45 6.31 17.66
N ASP A 290 -9.65 5.38 16.72
CA ASP A 290 -9.27 3.98 16.87
C ASP A 290 -7.74 3.85 16.92
N ALA A 291 -7.00 4.58 16.08
CA ALA A 291 -5.53 4.61 16.09
C ALA A 291 -5.00 5.12 17.43
N LEU A 292 -5.55 6.25 17.89
CA LEU A 292 -5.17 6.84 19.18
C LEU A 292 -5.51 5.89 20.35
N THR A 293 -6.67 5.22 20.30
CA THR A 293 -7.05 4.23 21.32
C THR A 293 -6.11 3.02 21.32
N GLY A 294 -5.62 2.61 20.15
CA GLY A 294 -4.60 1.58 19.96
C GLY A 294 -3.20 1.96 20.45
N GLY A 295 -3.00 3.23 20.86
CA GLY A 295 -1.74 3.75 21.37
C GLY A 295 -0.85 4.42 20.32
N SER A 296 -1.28 4.47 19.06
CA SER A 296 -0.57 5.11 17.97
C SER A 296 -0.64 6.63 18.05
N SER A 297 0.40 7.30 17.54
CA SER A 297 0.34 8.72 17.17
C SER A 297 -0.17 8.85 15.73
N VAL A 298 -0.94 9.90 15.45
CA VAL A 298 -1.50 10.17 14.13
C VAL A 298 -1.06 11.56 13.69
N THR A 299 -0.47 11.63 12.50
CA THR A 299 -0.10 12.88 11.85
C THR A 299 -0.90 13.02 10.57
N LEU A 300 -1.76 14.04 10.52
CA LEU A 300 -2.42 14.49 9.32
C LEU A 300 -1.65 15.70 8.80
N THR A 301 -1.04 15.54 7.65
CA THR A 301 -0.31 16.60 6.97
C THR A 301 -0.88 16.80 5.58
N THR A 302 -0.61 17.94 4.98
CA THR A 302 -1.02 18.23 3.61
C THR A 302 0.09 18.90 2.84
N SER A 303 -0.03 18.92 1.53
CA SER A 303 0.77 19.75 0.62
C SER A 303 -0.15 20.43 -0.41
N GLY A 304 0.17 21.62 -0.88
CA GLY A 304 -0.60 22.23 -1.98
C GLY A 304 -0.34 21.55 -3.33
N GLY A 305 -1.38 21.36 -4.14
CA GLY A 305 -1.28 20.78 -5.48
C GLY A 305 -2.54 20.93 -6.34
N GLY A 306 -2.38 21.25 -7.62
CA GLY A 306 -3.51 21.41 -8.55
C GLY A 306 -4.49 22.50 -8.09
N SER A 307 -5.76 22.12 -7.84
CA SER A 307 -6.81 22.97 -7.29
C SER A 307 -6.99 22.86 -5.77
N GLN A 308 -6.17 22.04 -5.10
CA GLN A 308 -6.20 21.82 -3.65
C GLN A 308 -5.10 22.67 -3.02
N GLU A 309 -5.48 23.55 -2.10
CA GLU A 309 -4.58 24.57 -1.56
C GLU A 309 -3.65 24.06 -0.46
N GLY A 310 -3.85 22.86 0.11
CA GLY A 310 -3.10 22.40 1.28
C GLY A 310 -3.86 22.57 2.60
N ASN A 311 -5.19 22.43 2.60
CA ASN A 311 -6.05 22.72 3.74
C ASN A 311 -6.39 21.46 4.55
N ILE A 312 -6.51 21.62 5.87
CA ILE A 312 -7.13 20.65 6.78
C ILE A 312 -8.43 21.25 7.33
N VAL A 313 -9.56 20.60 7.09
CA VAL A 313 -10.88 21.01 7.61
C VAL A 313 -11.38 19.97 8.62
N VAL A 314 -11.76 20.40 9.82
CA VAL A 314 -12.28 19.54 10.88
C VAL A 314 -13.79 19.73 11.01
N ASN A 315 -14.55 18.81 10.41
CA ASN A 315 -16.01 18.77 10.38
C ASN A 315 -16.59 17.70 11.32
N ALA A 316 -15.81 17.24 12.29
CA ALA A 316 -16.23 16.25 13.27
C ALA A 316 -15.66 16.54 14.66
N ALA A 317 -16.43 16.20 15.70
CA ALA A 317 -15.94 16.29 17.06
C ALA A 317 -14.85 15.25 17.35
N ILE A 318 -13.63 15.70 17.66
CA ILE A 318 -12.52 14.83 18.06
C ILE A 318 -12.49 14.68 19.58
N GLY A 319 -12.97 13.54 20.08
CA GLY A 319 -12.96 13.20 21.50
C GLY A 319 -11.61 12.64 21.96
N TYR A 320 -10.61 13.51 22.19
CA TYR A 320 -9.23 13.08 22.52
C TYR A 320 -9.04 12.56 23.96
N SER A 321 -9.96 12.82 24.87
CA SER A 321 -9.78 12.47 26.30
C SER A 321 -9.73 10.95 26.52
N ASN A 322 -8.74 10.48 27.30
CA ASN A 322 -8.51 9.06 27.65
C ASN A 322 -8.19 8.15 26.45
N ARG A 323 -7.43 8.64 25.46
CA ARG A 323 -7.10 7.92 24.23
C ARG A 323 -5.63 7.51 24.15
N GLY A 324 -5.15 6.73 25.11
CA GLY A 324 -3.73 6.32 25.19
C GLY A 324 -2.89 7.24 26.10
N ALA A 325 -1.70 6.80 26.48
CA ALA A 325 -0.73 7.59 27.24
C ALA A 325 0.46 7.91 26.31
N ASN A 326 0.76 9.19 26.10
CA ASN A 326 1.89 9.71 25.32
C ASN A 326 1.77 9.63 23.79
N ASN A 327 0.61 9.31 23.24
CA ASN A 327 0.38 9.50 21.80
C ASN A 327 0.01 10.96 21.48
N THR A 328 0.16 11.30 20.20
CA THR A 328 -0.15 12.63 19.68
C THR A 328 -1.07 12.57 18.49
N LEU A 329 -2.01 13.51 18.42
CA LEU A 329 -2.64 13.92 17.17
C LEU A 329 -1.95 15.20 16.69
N THR A 330 -1.44 15.18 15.47
CA THR A 330 -0.83 16.35 14.81
C THR A 330 -1.63 16.70 13.57
N LEU A 331 -2.00 17.98 13.44
CA LEU A 331 -2.53 18.56 12.21
C LEU A 331 -1.49 19.56 11.70
N ASP A 332 -0.91 19.29 10.52
CA ASP A 332 0.12 20.11 9.88
C ASP A 332 -0.33 20.48 8.47
N ALA A 333 -1.14 21.53 8.36
CA ALA A 333 -1.62 22.00 7.07
C ALA A 333 -0.55 22.81 6.33
N ASP A 334 -0.46 22.68 4.99
CA ASP A 334 0.44 23.51 4.17
C ASP A 334 -0.11 24.95 4.04
N ASN A 335 -1.44 25.10 3.99
CA ASN A 335 -2.11 26.40 3.90
C ASN A 335 -2.88 26.77 5.18
N ASP A 336 -4.03 26.13 5.46
CA ASP A 336 -4.86 26.50 6.62
C ASP A 336 -5.48 25.29 7.34
N THR A 337 -5.76 25.46 8.64
CA THR A 337 -6.52 24.50 9.47
C THR A 337 -7.83 25.13 9.96
N ALA A 338 -8.97 24.69 9.42
CA ALA A 338 -10.29 25.18 9.80
C ALA A 338 -11.01 24.23 10.77
N LEU A 339 -11.56 24.77 11.87
CA LEU A 339 -12.33 24.02 12.88
C LEU A 339 -13.81 24.40 12.83
N CYS A 340 -14.66 23.56 12.24
CA CYS A 340 -16.08 23.89 12.01
C CYS A 340 -17.00 23.36 13.10
N ASP A 341 -16.60 22.31 13.83
CA ASP A 341 -17.31 21.80 14.99
C ASP A 341 -16.37 21.80 16.22
N VAL A 342 -16.82 22.40 17.32
CA VAL A 342 -15.92 22.78 18.44
C VAL A 342 -15.23 21.54 19.02
N MET A 343 -13.91 21.44 18.82
CA MET A 343 -13.03 20.54 19.58
C MET A 343 -13.32 20.69 21.08
N ARG A 344 -14.00 19.71 21.68
CA ARG A 344 -14.30 19.74 23.12
C ARG A 344 -13.09 19.27 23.91
N TYR A 345 -12.16 20.18 24.22
CA TYR A 345 -11.16 19.93 25.26
C TYR A 345 -11.73 20.27 26.64
N SER A 346 -11.53 19.38 27.62
CA SER A 346 -11.76 19.66 29.03
C SER A 346 -10.41 19.69 29.76
N LYS A 347 -9.75 20.86 29.75
CA LYS A 347 -8.91 21.40 30.86
C LYS A 347 -8.45 22.84 30.56
N LYS A 348 -8.30 23.62 31.65
CA LYS A 348 -8.12 25.08 31.73
C LYS A 348 -7.02 25.64 30.80
N ASN A 349 -7.40 26.60 29.95
CA ASN A 349 -6.57 27.55 29.17
C ASN A 349 -6.32 27.21 27.68
N PRO A 350 -6.97 27.91 26.73
CA PRO A 350 -6.69 27.79 25.29
C PRO A 350 -5.46 28.62 24.86
N PRO A 351 -4.75 28.21 23.79
CA PRO A 351 -3.68 29.00 23.17
C PRO A 351 -4.22 30.20 22.37
N LYS A 352 -3.32 31.15 22.06
CA LYS A 352 -3.62 32.47 21.49
C LYS A 352 -2.60 32.85 20.41
N SER A 353 -2.74 32.42 19.15
CA SER A 353 -2.25 33.14 17.95
C SER A 353 -2.63 32.45 16.62
N PRO A 354 -2.62 33.14 15.46
CA PRO A 354 -3.16 32.63 14.19
C PRO A 354 -2.15 31.85 13.31
N LEU A 355 -1.04 31.35 13.87
CA LEU A 355 -0.07 30.52 13.16
C LEU A 355 0.26 29.32 14.06
N GLU A 356 -0.70 28.41 14.22
CA GLU A 356 -0.60 27.34 15.22
C GLU A 356 -0.51 25.98 14.54
N ARG A 357 0.69 25.36 14.62
CA ARG A 357 0.80 23.89 14.61
C ARG A 357 0.01 23.38 15.81
N TYR A 358 -1.11 22.72 15.56
CA TYR A 358 -1.89 22.10 16.61
C TYR A 358 -1.25 20.77 17.01
N ARG A 359 -0.44 20.79 18.07
CA ARG A 359 0.08 19.58 18.72
C ARG A 359 -0.67 19.29 20.00
N TRP A 360 -1.33 18.14 20.06
CA TRP A 360 -2.05 17.69 21.24
C TRP A 360 -1.28 16.56 21.92
N ARG A 361 -1.08 16.66 23.23
CA ARG A 361 -0.43 15.65 24.07
C ARG A 361 -1.33 15.33 25.27
N THR A 362 -1.32 14.08 25.72
CA THR A 362 -1.88 13.67 27.01
C THR A 362 -0.92 13.99 28.15
#